data_AF-A0A2V8BUJ1-F1
#
_entry.id   AF-A0A2V8BUJ1-F1
#
_cell.length_a   1.000
_cell.length_b   1.000
_cell.length_c   1.000
_cell.angle_alpha   90.00
_cell.angle_beta   90.00
_cell.angle_gamma   90.00
#
_symmetry.space_group_name_H-M   'P 1'
#
loop_
_entity.id
_entity.type
_entity.pdbx_description
1 polymer ?
#
loop_
_entity_poly.entity_id
_entity_poly.type
_entity_poly.pdbx_seq_one_letter_code
_entity_poly.pdbx_strand_id
1 'polypeptide(L)' 'MTTEGFDRSRLCYLDAASVAGPFPTCADVDVWNDVDGKIGQLDGIVLDAETRHVHYLVVATGGTFRRRRYLLPFRPARID' A
#
# COMPACT_ATOMS: atom_id res chain seq x y z
N MET A 1 -36.71 -10.96 9.58
CA MET A 1 -36.03 -11.75 8.53
C MET A 1 -34.79 -10.95 8.15
N THR A 2 -33.67 -11.30 8.76
CA THR A 2 -32.40 -10.56 8.76
C THR A 2 -31.59 -10.98 7.53
N THR A 3 -31.61 -10.15 6.49
CA THR A 3 -30.83 -10.39 5.27
C THR A 3 -29.60 -9.49 5.32
N GLU A 4 -28.48 -10.14 5.62
CA GLU A 4 -27.16 -9.84 5.07
C GLU A 4 -26.57 -8.48 5.44
N GLY A 5 -25.74 -8.49 6.49
CA GLY A 5 -24.67 -7.51 6.60
C GLY A 5 -23.83 -7.61 5.33
N PHE A 6 -24.09 -6.71 4.37
CA PHE A 6 -23.13 -6.40 3.33
C PHE A 6 -21.83 -6.09 4.05
N ASP A 7 -20.86 -6.98 3.93
CA ASP A 7 -19.46 -6.72 4.21
C ASP A 7 -19.06 -5.56 3.30
N ARG A 8 -19.27 -4.32 3.77
CA ARG A 8 -19.02 -3.11 2.98
C ARG A 8 -17.55 -2.78 3.08
N SER A 9 -16.66 -3.73 2.77
CA SER A 9 -15.26 -3.38 2.71
C SER A 9 -15.05 -2.38 1.55
N ARG A 10 -14.93 -1.09 1.91
CA ARG A 10 -14.82 0.03 0.96
C ARG A 10 -13.35 0.25 0.69
N LEU A 11 -12.75 -0.70 -0.02
CA LEU A 11 -11.36 -0.60 -0.42
C LEU A 11 -11.16 0.63 -1.30
N CYS A 12 -10.31 1.54 -0.84
CA CYS A 12 -9.91 2.73 -1.58
C CYS A 12 -8.39 2.76 -1.73
N TYR A 13 -7.94 3.32 -2.84
CA TYR A 13 -6.54 3.63 -3.06
C TYR A 13 -6.25 5.01 -2.48
N LEU A 14 -5.20 5.08 -1.66
CA LEU A 14 -4.64 6.33 -1.17
C LEU A 14 -3.22 6.47 -1.73
N ASP A 15 -3.00 7.58 -2.43
CA ASP A 15 -1.70 7.93 -3.00
C ASP A 15 -0.67 8.14 -1.89
N ALA A 16 0.55 7.61 -2.07
CA ALA A 16 1.60 7.65 -1.06
C ALA A 16 2.02 9.09 -0.68
N ALA A 17 1.90 10.06 -1.59
CA ALA A 17 2.16 11.47 -1.29
C ALA A 17 1.05 12.09 -0.43
N SER A 18 -0.14 11.49 -0.42
CA SER A 18 -1.29 11.93 0.37
C SER A 18 -1.40 11.24 1.73
N VAL A 19 -0.53 10.26 2.03
CA VAL A 19 -0.48 9.60 3.34
C VAL A 19 0.24 10.52 4.32
N ALA A 20 -0.53 11.20 5.18
CA ALA A 20 0.02 11.92 6.32
C ALA A 20 0.53 10.93 7.37
N GLY A 21 1.84 10.97 7.65
CA GLY A 21 2.49 10.17 8.69
C GLY A 21 3.62 10.95 9.36
N PRO A 22 4.33 10.35 10.33
CA PRO A 22 5.51 10.99 10.94
C PRO A 22 6.66 11.21 9.94
N PHE A 23 6.55 10.67 8.73
CA PHE A 23 7.51 10.85 7.64
C PHE A 23 7.01 11.90 6.63
N PRO A 24 7.90 12.74 6.08
CA PRO A 24 7.53 13.89 5.24
C PRO A 24 6.81 13.52 3.94
N THR A 25 6.99 12.30 3.42
CA THR A 25 6.15 11.72 2.38
C THR A 25 6.39 10.22 2.27
N CYS A 26 5.38 9.44 1.92
CA CYS A 26 5.54 8.01 1.66
C CYS A 26 5.97 7.72 0.20
N ALA A 27 5.98 8.75 -0.66
CA ALA A 27 6.15 8.66 -2.11
C ALA A 27 7.58 8.31 -2.60
N ASP A 28 8.57 8.28 -1.71
CA ASP A 28 9.97 7.92 -2.04
C ASP A 28 10.49 6.76 -1.16
N VAL A 29 9.59 6.02 -0.54
CA VAL A 29 9.97 4.85 0.27
C VAL A 29 10.34 3.71 -0.68
N ASP A 30 11.63 3.41 -0.73
CA ASP A 30 12.13 2.21 -1.40
C ASP A 30 11.68 0.96 -0.62
N VAL A 31 11.05 0.02 -1.32
CA VAL A 31 10.62 -1.25 -0.77
C VAL A 31 11.68 -2.29 -1.10
N TRP A 32 12.25 -2.89 -0.06
CA TRP A 32 13.29 -3.91 -0.15
C TRP A 32 12.72 -5.27 0.27
N ASN A 33 13.28 -6.34 -0.29
CA ASN A 33 13.06 -7.68 0.22
C ASN A 33 14.08 -8.03 1.33
N ASP A 34 13.91 -9.19 1.96
CA ASP A 34 14.79 -9.73 3.02
C ASP A 34 16.24 -10.02 2.56
N VAL A 35 16.52 -9.98 1.26
CA VAL A 35 17.85 -10.25 0.70
C VAL A 35 18.49 -8.99 0.09
N ASP A 36 18.14 -7.81 0.62
CA ASP A 36 18.60 -6.49 0.16
C ASP A 36 18.34 -6.20 -1.34
N GLY A 37 17.39 -6.93 -1.93
CA GLY A 37 16.92 -6.71 -3.28
C GLY A 37 15.84 -5.63 -3.31
N LYS A 38 16.12 -4.52 -3.99
CA LYS A 38 15.12 -3.47 -4.25
C LYS A 38 13.96 -4.05 -5.06
N ILE A 39 12.78 -4.10 -4.46
CA ILE A 39 11.54 -4.50 -5.13
C ILE A 39 11.05 -3.32 -5.99
N GLY A 40 10.99 -2.11 -5.43
CA GLY A 40 10.52 -0.91 -6.13
C GLY A 40 10.36 0.28 -5.19
N GLN A 41 9.53 1.25 -5.61
CA GLN A 41 9.11 2.38 -4.79
C GLN A 41 7.65 2.27 -4.41
N LEU A 42 7.32 2.68 -3.18
CA LEU A 42 5.96 2.76 -2.71
C LEU A 42 5.20 3.86 -3.46
N ASP A 43 4.12 3.47 -4.13
CA ASP A 43 3.26 4.34 -4.95
C ASP A 43 1.99 4.73 -4.18
N GLY A 44 1.51 3.85 -3.29
CA GLY A 44 0.33 4.11 -2.47
C GLY A 44 -0.04 2.94 -1.59
N ILE A 45 -1.20 3.04 -0.95
CA ILE A 45 -1.77 1.98 -0.13
C ILE A 45 -3.23 1.74 -0.50
N VAL A 46 -3.68 0.50 -0.38
CA VAL A 46 -5.09 0.14 -0.44
C VAL A 46 -5.55 -0.12 0.97
N LEU A 47 -6.52 0.67 1.41
CA LEU A 47 -7.09 0.59 2.74
C LEU A 47 -8.61 0.51 2.67
N ASP A 48 -9.20 -0.04 3.71
CA ASP A 48 -10.64 0.00 3.91
C ASP A 48 -11.02 1.38 4.49
N ALA A 49 -11.83 2.16 3.77
CA ALA A 49 -12.15 3.52 4.16
C ALA A 49 -13.00 3.61 5.44
N GLU A 50 -13.75 2.56 5.77
CA GLU A 50 -14.67 2.52 6.91
C GLU A 50 -13.94 2.20 8.21
N THR A 51 -13.09 1.18 8.17
CA THR A 51 -12.29 0.69 9.30
C THR A 51 -10.90 1.34 9.39
N ARG A 52 -10.48 2.06 8.34
CA ARG A 52 -9.11 2.60 8.14
C ARG A 52 -8.02 1.52 8.19
N HIS A 53 -8.36 0.29 7.86
CA HIS A 53 -7.44 -0.83 7.91
C HIS A 53 -6.68 -0.95 6.58
N VAL A 54 -5.34 -0.96 6.63
CA VAL A 54 -4.52 -1.13 5.42
C VAL A 54 -4.50 -2.61 5.03
N HIS A 55 -4.85 -2.92 3.79
CA HIS A 55 -4.86 -4.28 3.27
C HIS A 55 -3.69 -4.55 2.32
N TYR A 56 -3.30 -3.57 1.51
CA TYR A 56 -2.22 -3.73 0.54
C TYR A 56 -1.35 -2.49 0.44
N LEU A 57 -0.07 -2.70 0.17
CA LEU A 57 0.85 -1.68 -0.31
C LEU A 57 0.92 -1.77 -1.83
N VAL A 58 0.89 -0.63 -2.50
CA VAL A 58 1.05 -0.53 -3.96
C VAL A 58 2.48 -0.14 -4.25
N VAL A 59 3.23 -1.02 -4.90
CA VAL A 59 4.64 -0.80 -5.22
C VAL A 59 4.79 -0.64 -6.72
N ALA A 60 5.31 0.50 -7.14
CA ALA A 60 5.76 0.74 -8.49
C ALA A 60 7.17 0.16 -8.67
N THR A 61 7.31 -0.74 -9.63
CA THR A 61 8.59 -1.34 -10.00
C THR A 61 8.89 -1.01 -11.47
N GLY A 62 10.18 -0.83 -11.78
CA GLY A 62 10.66 -0.48 -13.11
C GLY A 62 11.00 1.00 -13.26
N GLY A 63 11.94 1.27 -14.18
CA GLY A 63 12.37 2.63 -14.53
C GLY A 63 11.33 3.42 -15.33
N THR A 64 11.70 4.62 -15.75
CA THR A 64 10.86 5.63 -16.41
C THR A 64 10.05 5.14 -17.63
N PHE A 65 10.43 4.02 -18.26
CA PHE A 65 9.80 3.49 -19.48
C PHE A 65 8.80 2.34 -19.27
N ARG A 66 8.84 1.63 -18.15
CA ARG A 66 7.88 0.53 -17.85
C ARG A 66 7.58 0.49 -16.37
N ARG A 67 6.61 1.31 -15.96
CA ARG A 67 6.10 1.35 -14.59
C ARG A 67 5.07 0.23 -14.42
N ARG A 68 5.43 -0.82 -13.68
CA ARG A 68 4.50 -1.89 -13.29
C ARG A 68 4.13 -1.71 -11.83
N ARG A 69 2.85 -1.74 -11.51
CA ARG A 69 2.36 -1.65 -10.13
C ARG A 69 2.01 -3.04 -9.62
N TYR A 70 2.51 -3.36 -8.44
CA TYR A 70 2.30 -4.62 -7.74
C TYR A 70 1.57 -4.36 -6.42
N LEU A 71 0.69 -5.28 -6.05
CA LEU A 71 0.02 -5.26 -4.75
C LEU A 71 0.75 -6.22 -3.81
N LEU A 72 1.30 -5.68 -2.73
CA LEU A 72 1.87 -6.46 -1.65
C LEU A 72 0.86 -6.51 -0.51
N PRO A 73 0.47 -7.70 -0.02
CA PRO A 73 -0.40 -7.80 1.15
C PRO A 73 0.29 -7.15 2.35
N PHE A 74 -0.43 -6.27 3.06
CA PHE A 74 0.04 -5.68 4.29
C PHE A 74 -0.01 -6.72 5.40
N ARG A 75 1.02 -7.56 5.44
CA ARG A 75 1.40 -8.34 6.63
C ARG A 75 2.21 -7.39 7.51
N PRO A 76 2.19 -7.51 8.84
CA PRO A 76 3.10 -6.76 9.71
C PRO A 76 4.54 -7.10 9.31
N ALA A 77 5.11 -6.25 8.45
CA ALA A 77 6.52 -6.26 8.10
C ALA A 77 7.20 -5.37 9.13
N ARG A 78 8.25 -5.88 9.76
CA ARG A 78 9.05 -5.15 10.73
C ARG A 78 9.62 -3.91 10.04
N ILE A 79 9.29 -2.73 10.55
CA ILE A 79 9.95 -1.47 10.19
C ILE A 79 11.12 -1.36 11.16
N ASP A 80 12.34 -1.51 10.65
CA ASP A 80 13.58 -1.18 11.39
C ASP A 80 14.02 0.24 11.03
#